data_AF-A0A6I3UAN8-F1
#
_entry.id   AF-A0A6I3UAN8-F1
#
_cell.length_a   1.000
_cell.length_b   1.000
_cell.length_c   1.000
_cell.angle_alpha   90.00
_cell.angle_beta   90.00
_cell.angle_gamma   90.00
#
_symmetry.space_group_name_H-M   'P 1'
#
loop_
_entity.id
_entity.type
_entity.pdbx_description
1 polymer ?
#
loop_
_entity_poly.entity_id
_entity_poly.type
_entity_poly.pdbx_seq_one_letter_code
_entity_poly.pdbx_strand_id
1 'polypeptide(L)'
;GKGTFQRFLINLIGESNISALKPAQFAEKHNLETLVGKVCNIGDEAPNEYLKNPSDLMSITSGDTVLVNPKGRPAFEATFKFFNIFSG
;
A
#
# COMPACT_ATOMS: atom_id res chain seq x y z
N GLY A 1 18.27 12.68 -5.43
CA GLY A 1 17.74 12.92 -4.06
C GLY A 1 16.72 11.87 -3.65
N LYS A 2 15.54 11.88 -4.30
CA LYS A 2 14.39 11.02 -3.95
C LYS A 2 14.73 9.51 -3.84
N GLY A 3 15.36 8.93 -4.86
CA GLY A 3 15.73 7.51 -4.84
C GLY A 3 16.72 7.13 -3.74
N THR A 4 17.64 8.03 -3.37
CA THR A 4 18.59 7.80 -2.27
C THR A 4 17.89 7.75 -0.92
N PHE A 5 16.92 8.65 -0.69
CA PHE A 5 16.13 8.67 0.54
C PHE A 5 15.19 7.45 0.63
N GLN A 6 14.53 7.08 -0.46
CA GLN A 6 13.74 5.85 -0.52
C GLN A 6 14.60 4.62 -0.23
N ARG A 7 15.78 4.51 -0.85
CA ARG A 7 16.70 3.40 -0.60
C ARG A 7 17.18 3.34 0.85
N PHE A 8 17.41 4.51 1.47
CA PHE A 8 17.71 4.59 2.89
C PHE A 8 16.56 4.05 3.77
N LEU A 9 15.32 4.47 3.51
CA LEU A 9 14.15 3.95 4.22
C LEU A 9 13.95 2.44 4.00
N ILE A 10 14.18 1.97 2.79
CA ILE A 10 14.13 0.54 2.45
C ILE A 10 15.13 -0.27 3.29
N ASN A 11 16.37 0.22 3.40
CA ASN A 11 17.40 -0.45 4.17
C ASN A 11 17.12 -0.41 5.68
N LEU A 12 16.48 0.65 6.18
CA LEU A 12 16.13 0.80 7.60
C LEU A 12 14.96 -0.11 8.00
N ILE A 13 13.92 -0.16 7.17
CA ILE A 13 12.68 -0.93 7.44
C ILE A 13 12.87 -2.41 7.09
N GLY A 14 13.71 -2.70 6.10
CA GLY A 14 13.92 -4.02 5.51
C GLY A 14 12.98 -4.27 4.32
N GLU A 15 13.53 -4.77 3.21
CA GLU A 15 12.78 -5.01 1.96
C GLU A 15 11.56 -5.94 2.16
N SER A 16 11.64 -6.92 3.07
CA SER A 16 10.54 -7.83 3.38
C SER A 16 9.33 -7.14 4.02
N ASN A 17 9.52 -5.95 4.61
CA ASN A 17 8.49 -5.21 5.34
C ASN A 17 7.87 -4.08 4.50
N ILE A 18 8.27 -3.97 3.23
CA ILE A 18 7.79 -2.94 2.30
C ILE A 18 6.88 -3.53 1.22
N SER A 19 5.83 -2.79 0.88
CA SER A 19 4.99 -2.96 -0.32
C SER A 19 5.24 -1.82 -1.32
N ALA A 20 4.82 -2.01 -2.57
CA ALA A 20 4.99 -1.02 -3.63
C ALA A 20 3.70 -0.83 -4.45
N LEU A 21 2.55 -0.80 -3.79
CA LEU A 21 1.27 -0.53 -4.44
C LEU A 21 1.20 0.93 -4.87
N LYS A 22 0.77 1.15 -6.12
CA LYS A 22 0.38 2.46 -6.63
C LYS A 22 -0.98 2.86 -6.06
N PRO A 23 -1.32 4.16 -5.98
CA PRO A 23 -2.59 4.61 -5.42
C PRO A 23 -3.81 3.93 -6.06
N ALA A 24 -3.86 3.77 -7.39
CA ALA A 24 -4.97 3.12 -8.08
C ALA A 24 -5.12 1.62 -7.72
N GLN A 25 -4.02 0.95 -7.38
CA GLN A 25 -4.01 -0.47 -7.02
C GLN A 25 -4.61 -0.74 -5.64
N PHE A 26 -4.76 0.27 -4.78
CA PHE A 26 -5.45 0.12 -3.50
C PHE A 26 -6.96 -0.12 -3.67
N ALA A 27 -7.55 0.30 -4.80
CA ALA A 27 -8.95 0.01 -5.10
C ALA A 27 -9.19 -1.46 -5.50
N GLU A 28 -8.12 -2.22 -5.79
CA GLU A 28 -8.19 -3.63 -6.13
C GLU A 28 -8.05 -4.49 -4.86
N LYS A 29 -9.17 -5.04 -4.36
CA LYS A 29 -9.22 -5.82 -3.10
C LYS A 29 -8.26 -7.00 -3.01
N HIS A 30 -7.84 -7.53 -4.16
CA HIS A 30 -6.87 -8.61 -4.27
C HIS A 30 -5.45 -8.11 -4.00
N ASN A 31 -5.11 -6.90 -4.44
CA ASN A 31 -3.79 -6.33 -4.18
C ASN A 31 -3.59 -5.95 -2.71
N LEU A 32 -4.66 -5.71 -1.96
CA LEU A 32 -4.59 -5.45 -0.52
C LEU A 32 -3.97 -6.60 0.27
N GLU A 33 -3.98 -7.83 -0.25
CA GLU A 33 -3.29 -8.96 0.37
C GLU A 33 -1.76 -8.74 0.46
N THR A 34 -1.20 -7.93 -0.44
CA THR A 34 0.24 -7.62 -0.47
C THR A 34 0.69 -6.72 0.68
N LEU A 35 -0.27 -6.05 1.35
CA LEU A 35 -0.04 -5.23 2.52
C LEU A 35 0.07 -6.07 3.80
N VAL A 36 -0.37 -7.33 3.77
CA VAL A 36 -0.33 -8.18 4.96
C VAL A 36 1.11 -8.41 5.42
N GLY A 37 1.39 -8.07 6.68
CA GLY A 37 2.72 -8.20 7.28
C GLY A 37 3.71 -7.11 6.85
N LYS A 38 3.28 -6.10 6.08
CA LYS A 38 4.10 -4.95 5.70
C LYS A 38 3.83 -3.78 6.65
N VAL A 39 4.77 -2.85 6.73
CA VAL A 39 4.70 -1.66 7.60
C VAL A 39 4.81 -0.35 6.83
N CYS A 40 5.35 -0.40 5.61
CA CYS A 40 5.51 0.77 4.75
C CYS A 40 5.17 0.43 3.30
N ASN A 41 4.51 1.36 2.62
CA ASN A 41 4.29 1.30 1.19
C ASN A 41 5.09 2.39 0.50
N ILE A 42 5.92 2.02 -0.47
CA ILE A 42 6.67 2.97 -1.31
C ILE A 42 6.24 2.71 -2.75
N GLY A 43 5.24 3.45 -3.20
CA GLY A 43 4.67 3.35 -4.54
C GLY A 43 5.08 4.51 -5.43
N ASP A 44 4.98 4.31 -6.74
CA ASP A 44 5.20 5.36 -7.74
C ASP A 44 3.85 5.91 -8.22
N GLU A 45 3.75 7.23 -8.40
CA GLU A 45 2.58 7.90 -8.95
C GLU A 45 2.57 7.69 -10.47
N ALA A 46 1.49 7.09 -10.98
CA ALA A 46 1.29 7.00 -12.41
C ALA A 46 0.63 8.31 -12.91
N PRO A 47 1.24 9.05 -13.85
CA PRO A 47 0.82 10.40 -14.22
C PRO A 47 -0.58 10.50 -14.86
N ASN A 48 -1.21 9.38 -15.23
CA ASN A 48 -2.51 9.34 -15.92
C ASN A 48 -3.54 8.38 -15.29
N GLU A 49 -3.30 7.87 -14.07
CA GLU A 49 -4.29 7.03 -13.39
C GLU A 49 -5.23 7.87 -12.53
N TYR A 50 -6.47 8.02 -12.99
CA TYR A 50 -7.52 8.62 -12.17
C TYR A 50 -7.92 7.66 -11.06
N LEU A 51 -7.66 8.05 -9.81
CA LEU A 51 -8.12 7.37 -8.61
C LEU A 51 -9.65 7.43 -8.54
N LYS A 52 -10.32 6.40 -9.08
CA LYS A 52 -11.79 6.35 -9.12
C LYS A 52 -12.42 6.33 -7.73
N ASN A 53 -11.83 5.58 -6.80
CA ASN A 53 -12.30 5.44 -5.43
C ASN A 53 -11.11 5.37 -4.47
N PRO A 54 -10.69 6.49 -3.86
CA PRO A 54 -9.57 6.50 -2.92
C PRO A 54 -9.94 5.97 -1.52
N SER A 55 -11.19 5.52 -1.30
CA SER A 55 -11.69 5.14 0.03
C SER A 55 -10.80 4.11 0.73
N ASP A 56 -10.38 3.05 0.05
CA ASP A 56 -9.54 2.02 0.67
C ASP A 56 -8.14 2.56 1.02
N LEU A 57 -7.55 3.38 0.14
CA LEU A 57 -6.29 4.07 0.43
C LEU A 57 -6.41 5.01 1.63
N MET A 58 -7.52 5.75 1.72
CA MET A 58 -7.83 6.63 2.85
C MET A 58 -7.97 5.81 4.14
N SER A 59 -8.79 4.76 4.14
CA SER A 59 -8.98 3.85 5.27
C SER A 59 -7.66 3.25 5.75
N ILE A 60 -6.79 2.80 4.84
CA ILE A 60 -5.49 2.24 5.19
C ILE A 60 -4.54 3.29 5.79
N THR A 61 -4.64 4.53 5.33
CA THR A 61 -3.83 5.64 5.84
C THR A 61 -4.35 6.17 7.18
N SER A 62 -5.67 6.19 7.39
CA SER A 62 -6.31 6.56 8.67
C SER A 62 -6.23 5.44 9.71
N GLY A 63 -5.98 4.20 9.27
CA GLY A 63 -5.97 3.02 10.13
C GLY A 63 -7.36 2.47 10.42
N ASP A 64 -8.31 2.70 9.52
CA ASP A 64 -9.63 2.07 9.53
C ASP A 64 -9.54 0.62 9.01
N THR A 65 -10.50 -0.20 9.40
CA THR A 65 -10.60 -1.60 8.95
C THR A 65 -11.06 -1.67 7.50
N VAL A 66 -10.40 -2.52 6.71
CA VAL A 66 -10.75 -2.82 5.32
C VAL A 66 -10.95 -4.31 5.10
N LEU A 67 -11.77 -4.66 4.11
CA LEU A 67 -12.00 -6.04 3.71
C LEU A 67 -10.99 -6.47 2.63
N VAL A 68 -10.11 -7.40 2.98
CA VAL A 68 -9.15 -8.01 2.07
C VAL A 68 -9.77 -9.27 1.46
N ASN A 69 -9.72 -9.38 0.13
CA ASN A 69 -10.28 -10.52 -0.62
C ASN A 69 -9.18 -11.20 -1.44
N PRO A 70 -8.35 -12.06 -0.81
CA PRO A 70 -7.29 -12.77 -1.51
C PRO A 70 -7.86 -13.73 -2.56
N LYS A 71 -7.13 -13.94 -3.66
CA LYS A 71 -7.56 -14.94 -4.65
C LYS A 71 -7.47 -16.35 -4.05
N GLY A 72 -8.58 -17.08 -4.09
CA GLY A 72 -8.64 -18.47 -3.64
C GLY A 72 -8.58 -18.67 -2.13
N ARG A 73 -8.76 -17.62 -1.32
CA ARG A 73 -8.88 -17.72 0.15
C ARG A 73 -10.10 -16.93 0.64
N PRO A 74 -10.62 -17.24 1.84
CA PRO A 74 -11.68 -16.46 2.44
C PRO A 74 -11.30 -14.99 2.61
N ALA A 75 -12.30 -14.13 2.45
CA ALA A 75 -12.19 -12.72 2.81
C ALA A 75 -11.88 -12.58 4.31
N PHE A 76 -11.09 -11.59 4.67
CA PHE A 76 -10.84 -11.24 6.06
C PHE A 76 -10.75 -9.73 6.24
N GLU A 77 -11.09 -9.28 7.43
CA GLU A 77 -10.93 -7.89 7.83
C GLU A 77 -9.51 -7.66 8.32
N ALA A 78 -8.91 -6.56 7.87
CA ALA A 78 -7.59 -6.15 8.28
C ALA A 78 -7.58 -4.67 8.64
N THR A 79 -6.93 -4.34 9.73
CA THR A 79 -6.59 -2.98 10.10
C THR A 79 -5.11 -2.80 9.88
N PHE A 80 -4.74 -1.81 9.09
CA PHE A 80 -3.35 -1.56 8.77
C PHE A 80 -2.87 -0.24 9.36
N LYS A 81 -1.61 -0.18 9.76
CA LYS A 81 -0.94 1.07 10.17
C LYS A 81 0.25 1.27 9.24
N PHE A 82 0.01 1.90 8.10
CA PHE A 82 1.04 2.11 7.09
C PHE A 82 1.62 3.50 7.11
N PHE A 83 2.94 3.55 6.88
CA PHE A 83 3.57 4.74 6.33
C PHE A 83 3.54 4.67 4.80
N ASN A 84 2.71 5.49 4.15
CA ASN A 84 2.59 5.55 2.70
C ASN A 84 3.47 6.67 2.13
N ILE A 85 4.36 6.32 1.19
CA ILE A 85 5.17 7.26 0.42
C ILE A 85 4.85 7.05 -1.06
N PHE A 86 4.47 8.12 -1.75
CA PHE A 86 4.30 8.14 -3.19
C PHE A 86 5.33 9.08 -3.81
N SER A 87 6.04 8.63 -4.85
CA SER A 87 6.93 9.47 -5.64
C SER A 87 6.35 9.74 -7.02
N GLY A 88 6.55 10.96 -7.53
CA GLY A 88 6.44 11.29 -8.96
C GLY A 88 7.74 11.84 -9.51
#